data_AF-A0A1G0NKY4-F1
#
_entry.id   AF-A0A1G0NKY4-F1
#
_cell.length_a   1.000
_cell.length_b   1.000
_cell.length_c   1.000
_cell.angle_alpha   90.00
_cell.angle_beta   90.00
_cell.angle_gamma   90.00
#
_symmetry.space_group_name_H-M   'P 1'
#
loop_
_entity.id
_entity.type
_entity.pdbx_description
1 polymer ?
#
loop_
_entity_poly.entity_id
_entity_poly.type
_entity_poly.pdbx_seq_one_letter_code
_entity_poly.pdbx_strand_id
1 'polypeptide(L)'
;MELSPIQSVHSLECPHCKAVLLNVGPASSQVPGLTSWLTDGDAIPGVPDALPGQTQQALMPMLSVGRCAACNGHYYVAEVITLSGPLDLVYDWMAGALKEGASSNFVCRLPELQQDWCLFRTSTDAGAVSEYMMGPFPLCGGIEGPNGVSACGSPRSPWEEAREIVASQLDLIAEFQRLAEAIDAGGEQLSPA
;
A
#
# COMPACT_ATOMS: atom_id res chain seq x y z
N MET A 1 -16.50 5.95 6.25
CA MET A 1 -15.17 5.28 6.29
C MET A 1 -15.24 4.12 7.25
N GLU A 2 -14.65 2.97 6.90
CA GLU A 2 -14.63 1.75 7.71
C GLU A 2 -13.23 1.11 7.63
N LEU A 3 -12.70 0.69 8.78
CA LEU A 3 -11.51 -0.17 8.86
C LEU A 3 -11.94 -1.50 9.47
N SER A 4 -11.80 -2.58 8.71
CA SER A 4 -12.27 -3.90 9.12
C SER A 4 -11.17 -4.94 9.04
N PRO A 5 -10.88 -5.68 10.12
CA PRO A 5 -9.93 -6.78 10.08
C PRO A 5 -10.33 -7.82 9.04
N ILE A 6 -9.36 -8.31 8.28
CA ILE A 6 -9.57 -9.40 7.33
C ILE A 6 -9.75 -10.70 8.15
N GLN A 7 -10.98 -11.20 8.24
CA GLN A 7 -11.30 -12.44 8.97
C GLN A 7 -11.21 -13.70 8.08
N SER A 8 -11.29 -13.52 6.76
CA SER A 8 -11.23 -14.57 5.74
C SER A 8 -10.51 -14.03 4.51
N VAL A 9 -10.42 -14.79 3.42
CA VAL A 9 -9.67 -14.34 2.23
C VAL A 9 -10.37 -13.14 1.57
N HIS A 10 -9.63 -12.02 1.45
CA HIS A 10 -9.95 -10.88 0.60
C HIS A 10 -9.09 -10.95 -0.67
N SER A 11 -9.68 -10.77 -1.85
CA SER A 11 -8.97 -10.91 -3.13
C SER A 11 -8.79 -9.57 -3.81
N LEU A 12 -7.55 -9.24 -4.17
CA LEU A 12 -7.25 -8.16 -5.10
C LEU A 12 -7.27 -8.73 -6.52
N GLU A 13 -8.05 -8.10 -7.39
CA GLU A 13 -8.33 -8.58 -8.73
C GLU A 13 -7.67 -7.72 -9.81
N CYS A 14 -7.36 -8.32 -10.95
CA CYS A 14 -6.84 -7.62 -12.10
C CYS A 14 -7.85 -6.57 -12.60
N PRO A 15 -7.45 -5.31 -12.78
CA PRO A 15 -8.36 -4.27 -13.26
C PRO A 15 -8.86 -4.54 -14.69
N HIS A 16 -8.14 -5.36 -15.47
CA HIS A 16 -8.46 -5.66 -16.87
C HIS A 16 -9.37 -6.87 -17.06
N CYS A 17 -9.13 -7.96 -16.33
CA CYS A 17 -9.81 -9.25 -16.56
C CYS A 17 -10.43 -9.88 -15.31
N LYS A 18 -10.31 -9.22 -14.16
CA LYS A 18 -10.83 -9.69 -12.86
C LYS A 18 -10.23 -11.01 -12.34
N ALA A 19 -9.19 -11.54 -12.98
CA ALA A 19 -8.42 -12.64 -12.42
C ALA A 19 -7.77 -12.22 -11.09
N VAL A 20 -7.78 -13.10 -10.09
CA VAL A 20 -7.17 -12.84 -8.79
C VAL A 20 -5.66 -12.64 -8.93
N LEU A 21 -5.16 -11.53 -8.40
CA LEU A 21 -3.74 -11.19 -8.36
C LEU A 21 -3.11 -11.50 -7.00
N LEU A 22 -3.82 -11.18 -5.92
CA LEU A 22 -3.38 -11.41 -4.56
C LEU A 22 -4.56 -11.87 -3.69
N ASN A 23 -4.35 -12.91 -2.90
CA ASN A 23 -5.25 -13.29 -1.81
C ASN A 23 -4.65 -12.80 -0.50
N VAL A 24 -5.39 -11.96 0.22
CA VAL A 24 -5.02 -11.41 1.52
C VAL A 24 -5.83 -12.14 2.59
N GLY A 25 -5.15 -12.87 3.46
CA GLY A 25 -5.72 -13.46 4.66
C GLY A 25 -5.50 -12.58 5.89
N PRO A 26 -5.91 -13.05 7.09
CA PRO A 26 -5.84 -12.25 8.32
C PRO A 26 -4.43 -11.80 8.72
N ALA A 27 -3.42 -12.63 8.44
CA ALA A 27 -2.03 -12.41 8.87
C ALA A 27 -1.00 -12.75 7.79
N SER A 28 -1.44 -13.10 6.58
CA SER A 28 -0.55 -13.47 5.49
C SER A 28 -1.23 -13.25 4.14
N SER A 29 -0.42 -13.14 3.10
CA SER A 29 -0.89 -12.96 1.73
C SER A 29 -0.28 -14.02 0.82
N GLN A 30 -1.01 -14.41 -0.22
CA GLN A 30 -0.60 -15.42 -1.17
C GLN A 30 -0.87 -14.96 -2.60
N VAL A 31 0.14 -15.07 -3.45
CA VAL A 31 0.00 -14.87 -4.90
C VAL A 31 -0.39 -16.20 -5.56
N PRO A 32 -1.53 -16.30 -6.25
CA PRO A 32 -1.94 -17.55 -6.89
C PRO A 32 -0.97 -17.98 -8.00
N GLY A 33 -0.26 -19.09 -7.79
CA GLY A 33 0.56 -19.73 -8.83
C GLY A 33 1.85 -18.99 -9.21
N LEU A 34 2.24 -17.93 -8.49
CA LEU A 34 3.46 -17.16 -8.72
C LEU A 34 4.16 -16.85 -7.40
N THR A 35 5.41 -16.37 -7.50
CA THR A 35 6.21 -15.92 -6.34
C THR A 35 5.98 -14.44 -6.00
N SER A 36 5.55 -13.62 -6.96
CA SER A 36 5.20 -12.22 -6.75
C SER A 36 4.11 -11.78 -7.74
N TRP A 37 3.32 -10.78 -7.33
CA TRP A 37 2.35 -10.08 -8.17
C TRP A 37 2.77 -8.64 -8.48
N LEU A 38 3.77 -8.11 -7.79
CA LEU A 38 4.44 -6.85 -8.12
C LEU A 38 5.86 -7.16 -8.59
N THR A 39 6.29 -6.53 -9.67
CA THR A 39 7.57 -6.85 -10.33
C THR A 39 8.65 -5.84 -10.03
N ASP A 40 8.28 -4.57 -9.82
CA ASP A 40 9.21 -3.47 -9.58
C ASP A 40 8.45 -2.23 -9.07
N GLY A 41 9.15 -1.23 -8.55
CA GLY A 41 8.55 0.01 -8.06
C GLY A 41 9.59 1.08 -7.72
N ASP A 42 9.14 2.33 -7.65
CA ASP A 42 9.99 3.48 -7.27
C ASP A 42 9.18 4.47 -6.42
N ALA A 43 9.88 5.34 -5.70
CA ALA A 43 9.26 6.34 -4.84
C ALA A 43 8.48 7.37 -5.67
N ILE A 44 7.28 7.74 -5.19
CA ILE A 44 6.45 8.75 -5.84
C ILE A 44 7.02 10.15 -5.53
N PRO A 45 7.46 10.92 -6.54
CA PRO A 45 8.07 12.23 -6.30
C PRO A 45 7.03 13.28 -5.87
N GLY A 46 7.43 14.16 -4.95
CA GLY A 46 6.66 15.36 -4.58
C GLY A 46 5.44 15.12 -3.66
N VAL A 47 5.28 13.92 -3.10
CA VAL A 47 4.31 13.66 -2.03
C VAL A 47 4.75 14.25 -0.67
N PRO A 48 6.04 14.16 -0.25
CA PRO A 48 6.45 14.71 1.05
C PRO A 48 6.24 16.24 1.16
N ASP A 49 6.30 16.97 0.04
CA ASP A 49 6.03 18.42 0.00
C ASP A 49 4.55 18.76 0.22
N ALA A 50 3.65 17.77 0.14
CA ALA A 50 2.20 17.92 0.33
C ALA A 50 1.74 17.63 1.77
N LEU A 51 2.62 17.11 2.64
CA LEU A 51 2.29 16.78 4.03
C LEU A 51 2.38 18.02 4.94
N PRO A 52 1.35 18.36 5.72
CA PRO A 52 1.37 19.51 6.61
C PRO A 52 2.29 19.26 7.82
N GLY A 53 3.51 19.82 7.78
CA GLY A 53 4.39 19.98 8.95
C GLY A 53 5.04 18.68 9.47
N GLN A 54 6.09 18.83 10.29
CA GLN A 54 6.94 17.75 10.80
C GLN A 54 6.12 16.66 11.54
N THR A 55 5.76 15.60 10.83
CA THR A 55 5.30 14.36 11.45
C THR A 55 6.51 13.63 12.02
N GLN A 56 6.44 13.14 13.27
CA GLN A 56 7.45 12.21 13.84
C GLN A 56 7.37 10.80 13.22
N GLN A 57 6.64 10.68 12.12
CA GLN A 57 6.33 9.44 11.43
C GLN A 57 7.04 9.48 10.08
N ALA A 58 7.82 8.45 9.80
CA ALA A 58 8.35 8.20 8.49
C ALA A 58 7.21 7.81 7.56
N LEU A 59 7.19 8.42 6.37
CA LEU A 59 6.23 8.14 5.31
C LEU A 59 6.99 7.98 4.00
N MET A 60 6.84 6.83 3.36
CA MET A 60 7.42 6.53 2.05
C MET A 60 6.30 6.19 1.07
N PRO A 61 6.00 7.09 0.11
CA PRO A 61 5.04 6.82 -0.94
C PRO A 61 5.74 6.13 -2.12
N MET A 62 5.18 5.02 -2.57
CA MET A 62 5.75 4.16 -3.62
C MET A 62 4.71 3.92 -4.71
N LEU A 63 5.17 3.80 -5.95
CA LEU A 63 4.37 3.24 -7.04
C LEU A 63 5.06 1.94 -7.44
N SER A 64 4.34 0.83 -7.30
CA SER A 64 4.78 -0.47 -7.77
C SER A 64 3.94 -0.92 -8.94
N VAL A 65 4.55 -1.67 -9.85
CA VAL A 65 3.90 -2.20 -11.05
C VAL A 65 3.81 -3.71 -10.99
N GLY A 66 2.84 -4.26 -11.70
CA GLY A 66 2.72 -5.69 -11.89
C GLY A 66 2.06 -6.02 -13.22
N ARG A 67 2.08 -7.32 -13.54
CA ARG A 67 1.54 -7.84 -14.79
C ARG A 67 0.67 -9.05 -14.52
N CYS A 68 -0.56 -9.01 -15.01
CA CYS A 68 -1.51 -10.09 -14.79
C CYS A 68 -1.12 -11.33 -15.61
N ALA A 69 -0.93 -12.48 -14.97
CA ALA A 69 -0.60 -13.73 -15.66
C ALA A 69 -1.72 -14.22 -16.61
N ALA A 70 -2.98 -13.87 -16.34
CA ALA A 70 -4.13 -14.34 -17.12
C ALA A 70 -4.34 -13.55 -18.41
N CYS A 71 -4.36 -12.21 -18.35
CA CYS A 71 -4.62 -11.35 -19.51
C CYS A 71 -3.40 -10.57 -20.00
N ASN A 72 -2.26 -10.70 -19.32
CA ASN A 72 -1.01 -10.02 -19.63
C ASN A 72 -1.05 -8.49 -19.48
N GLY A 73 -2.16 -7.94 -18.96
CA GLY A 73 -2.35 -6.51 -18.74
C GLY A 73 -1.50 -5.99 -17.58
N HIS A 74 -0.88 -4.83 -17.79
CA HIS A 74 -0.07 -4.15 -16.79
C HIS A 74 -0.97 -3.34 -15.85
N TYR A 75 -0.58 -3.28 -14.58
CA TYR A 75 -1.26 -2.49 -13.57
C TYR A 75 -0.22 -1.85 -12.66
N TYR A 76 -0.65 -0.84 -11.91
CA TYR A 76 0.14 -0.26 -10.84
C TYR A 76 -0.65 -0.22 -9.54
N VAL A 77 0.07 -0.05 -8.45
CA VAL A 77 -0.44 0.10 -7.09
C VAL A 77 0.24 1.33 -6.51
N ALA A 78 -0.53 2.20 -5.88
CA ALA A 78 0.01 3.29 -5.08
C ALA A 78 0.09 2.81 -3.63
N GLU A 79 1.28 2.88 -3.06
CA GLU A 79 1.57 2.38 -1.73
C GLU A 79 2.06 3.50 -0.83
N VAL A 80 1.70 3.45 0.44
CA VAL A 80 2.25 4.33 1.47
C VAL A 80 2.72 3.47 2.63
N ILE A 81 4.03 3.46 2.85
CA ILE A 81 4.65 2.78 3.99
C ILE A 81 4.80 3.81 5.09
N THR A 82 4.33 3.48 6.28
CA THR A 82 4.49 4.32 7.46
C THR A 82 5.10 3.55 8.62
N LEU A 83 5.97 4.24 9.36
CA LEU A 83 6.58 3.73 10.59
C LEU A 83 6.84 4.90 11.53
N SER A 84 6.57 4.71 12.83
CA SER A 84 6.96 5.66 13.86
C SER A 84 8.48 5.81 13.92
N GLY A 85 9.00 7.03 13.83
CA GLY A 85 10.44 7.30 13.87
C GLY A 85 11.00 7.94 12.59
N PRO A 86 12.34 7.98 12.44
CA PRO A 86 13.00 8.59 11.29
C PRO A 86 12.85 7.74 10.02
N LEU A 87 12.97 8.39 8.85
CA LEU A 87 12.84 7.75 7.54
C LEU A 87 13.82 6.59 7.32
N ASP A 88 15.00 6.64 7.92
CA ASP A 88 16.02 5.59 7.85
C ASP A 88 15.48 4.22 8.27
N LEU A 89 14.55 4.18 9.23
CA LEU A 89 13.93 2.93 9.66
C LEU A 89 13.01 2.31 8.59
N VAL A 90 12.44 3.11 7.68
CA VAL A 90 11.69 2.58 6.53
C VAL A 90 12.64 1.91 5.54
N TYR A 91 13.84 2.47 5.33
CA TYR A 91 14.85 1.80 4.51
C TYR A 91 15.35 0.52 5.18
N ASP A 92 15.55 0.51 6.50
CA ASP A 92 15.90 -0.70 7.25
C ASP A 92 14.79 -1.77 7.14
N TRP A 93 13.51 -1.36 7.21
CA TRP A 93 12.37 -2.25 6.94
C TRP A 93 12.45 -2.86 5.55
N MET A 94 12.57 -2.04 4.51
CA MET A 94 12.63 -2.50 3.12
C MET A 94 13.85 -3.39 2.83
N ALA A 95 14.95 -3.19 3.55
CA ALA A 95 16.15 -4.02 3.46
C ALA A 95 16.05 -5.33 4.26
N GLY A 96 14.96 -5.56 5.01
CA GLY A 96 14.80 -6.72 5.88
C GLY A 96 15.70 -6.70 7.11
N ALA A 97 16.14 -5.51 7.55
CA ALA A 97 17.02 -5.33 8.69
C ALA A 97 16.27 -5.31 10.03
N LEU A 98 14.97 -5.02 10.01
CA LEU A 98 14.11 -5.05 11.21
C LEU A 98 13.59 -6.46 11.48
N LYS A 99 13.44 -6.81 12.76
CA LYS A 99 12.90 -8.13 13.13
C LYS A 99 11.38 -8.11 13.10
N GLU A 100 10.80 -8.93 12.23
CA GLU A 100 9.35 -9.11 12.11
C GLU A 100 8.73 -9.88 13.30
N GLY A 101 7.52 -9.45 13.66
CA GLY A 101 6.66 -10.03 14.68
C GLY A 101 5.32 -10.50 14.09
N ALA A 102 4.22 -10.19 14.78
CA ALA A 102 2.88 -10.52 14.31
C ALA A 102 2.42 -9.58 13.19
N SER A 103 1.66 -10.12 12.24
CA SER A 103 1.01 -9.35 11.18
C SER A 103 -0.50 -9.38 11.30
N SER A 104 -1.14 -8.27 10.94
CA SER A 104 -2.60 -8.10 10.87
C SER A 104 -2.95 -7.32 9.61
N ASN A 105 -3.92 -7.82 8.85
CA ASN A 105 -4.36 -7.19 7.61
C ASN A 105 -5.80 -6.67 7.75
N PHE A 106 -6.06 -5.54 7.11
CA PHE A 106 -7.34 -4.85 7.17
C PHE A 106 -7.81 -4.45 5.78
N VAL A 107 -9.13 -4.40 5.61
CA VAL A 107 -9.75 -3.72 4.47
C VAL A 107 -10.10 -2.30 4.92
N CYS A 108 -9.66 -1.32 4.14
CA CYS A 108 -10.03 0.08 4.32
C CYS A 108 -11.12 0.42 3.29
N ARG A 109 -12.31 0.82 3.74
CA ARG A 109 -13.42 1.21 2.87
C ARG A 109 -13.79 2.67 3.04
N LEU A 110 -13.99 3.33 1.90
CA LEU A 110 -14.52 4.68 1.83
C LEU A 110 -15.74 4.65 0.91
N PRO A 111 -16.94 5.04 1.40
CA PRO A 111 -18.16 5.02 0.60
C PRO A 111 -18.05 5.78 -0.73
N GLU A 112 -17.18 6.78 -0.79
CA GLU A 112 -16.93 7.63 -1.96
C GLU A 112 -15.94 7.01 -2.94
N LEU A 113 -15.15 6.03 -2.51
CA LEU A 113 -14.20 5.32 -3.38
C LEU A 113 -14.86 4.07 -3.96
N GLN A 114 -14.64 3.85 -5.26
CA GLN A 114 -15.16 2.66 -5.95
C GLN A 114 -14.37 1.38 -5.63
N GLN A 115 -13.26 1.48 -4.91
CA GLN A 115 -12.33 0.37 -4.66
C GLN A 115 -11.85 0.39 -3.21
N ASP A 116 -12.00 -0.76 -2.55
CA ASP A 116 -11.44 -1.04 -1.23
C ASP A 116 -9.91 -1.02 -1.29
N TRP A 117 -9.25 -0.57 -0.21
CA TRP A 117 -7.80 -0.70 -0.06
C TRP A 117 -7.45 -1.82 0.91
N CYS A 118 -6.20 -2.25 0.87
CA CYS A 118 -5.65 -3.11 1.90
C CYS A 118 -4.68 -2.32 2.77
N LEU A 119 -4.76 -2.52 4.09
CA LEU A 119 -3.71 -2.14 5.03
C LEU A 119 -3.05 -3.43 5.52
N PHE A 120 -1.75 -3.58 5.23
CA PHE A 120 -0.91 -4.62 5.80
C PHE A 120 -0.16 -4.03 6.96
N ARG A 121 -0.25 -4.69 8.12
CA ARG A 121 0.43 -4.24 9.32
C ARG A 121 1.32 -5.33 9.84
N THR A 122 2.58 -4.98 10.11
CA THR A 122 3.56 -5.91 10.66
C THR A 122 4.24 -5.27 11.86
N SER A 123 4.18 -5.95 13.00
CA SER A 123 4.93 -5.53 14.19
C SER A 123 6.42 -5.74 13.96
N THR A 124 7.25 -4.79 14.36
CA THR A 124 8.71 -4.93 14.36
C THR A 124 9.31 -4.52 15.70
N ASP A 125 10.60 -4.76 15.90
CA ASP A 125 11.36 -4.27 17.06
C ASP A 125 11.56 -2.73 17.08
N ALA A 126 11.27 -2.04 15.97
CA ALA A 126 11.27 -0.57 15.89
C ALA A 126 9.86 0.06 15.96
N GLY A 127 8.80 -0.76 16.02
CA GLY A 127 7.40 -0.32 15.98
C GLY A 127 6.60 -1.02 14.88
N ALA A 128 5.30 -0.74 14.79
CA ALA A 128 4.48 -1.34 13.75
C ALA A 128 4.71 -0.62 12.41
N VAL A 129 5.02 -1.39 11.37
CA VAL A 129 5.00 -0.94 9.98
C VAL A 129 3.57 -1.06 9.47
N SER A 130 3.09 -0.03 8.79
CA SER A 130 1.77 -0.01 8.14
C SER A 130 1.92 0.33 6.68
N GLU A 131 1.54 -0.59 5.81
CA GLU A 131 1.62 -0.51 4.35
C GLU A 131 0.21 -0.38 3.78
N TYR A 132 -0.13 0.84 3.35
CA TYR A 132 -1.42 1.16 2.75
C TYR A 132 -1.34 0.93 1.25
N MET A 133 -2.20 0.08 0.73
CA MET A 133 -2.16 -0.37 -0.66
C MET A 133 -3.43 0.02 -1.41
N MET A 134 -3.26 0.95 -2.35
CA MET A 134 -4.33 1.49 -3.18
C MET A 134 -4.23 0.93 -4.60
N GLY A 135 -5.33 0.34 -5.08
CA GLY A 135 -5.40 -0.33 -6.38
C GLY A 135 -5.60 -1.84 -6.24
N PRO A 136 -5.27 -2.63 -7.27
CA PRO A 136 -4.52 -2.26 -8.47
C PRO A 136 -5.32 -1.44 -9.48
N PHE A 137 -4.65 -0.49 -10.15
CA PHE A 137 -5.17 0.38 -11.19
C PHE A 137 -4.64 -0.03 -12.57
N PRO A 138 -5.41 0.15 -13.66
CA PRO A 138 -4.92 -0.17 -15.00
C PRO A 138 -3.75 0.74 -15.38
N LEU A 139 -2.66 0.16 -15.88
CA LEU A 139 -1.49 0.90 -16.35
C LEU A 139 -1.46 0.91 -17.88
N CYS A 140 -1.64 2.09 -18.47
CA CYS A 140 -1.57 2.31 -19.92
C CYS A 140 -0.28 3.07 -20.27
N GLY A 141 0.82 2.37 -20.55
CA GLY A 141 2.09 3.00 -20.96
C GLY A 141 3.33 2.29 -20.42
N GLY A 142 4.51 2.85 -20.73
CA GLY A 142 5.83 2.28 -20.40
C GLY A 142 6.55 3.07 -19.32
N ILE A 143 6.18 2.87 -18.06
CA ILE A 143 6.99 3.31 -16.91
C ILE A 143 8.08 2.30 -16.54
N GLU A 144 8.02 1.11 -17.14
CA GLU A 144 9.06 0.10 -17.09
C GLU A 144 10.04 0.30 -18.26
N GLY A 145 11.30 0.60 -17.94
CA GLY A 145 12.39 0.69 -18.90
C GLY A 145 13.39 -0.48 -18.76
N PRO A 146 14.50 -0.46 -19.52
CA PRO A 146 15.55 -1.50 -19.43
C PRO A 146 16.21 -1.61 -18.05
N ASN A 147 16.07 -0.58 -17.22
CA ASN A 147 16.63 -0.52 -15.86
C ASN A 147 15.54 -0.64 -14.78
N GLY A 148 14.32 -1.06 -15.15
CA GLY A 148 13.19 -1.17 -14.24
C GLY A 148 12.25 0.04 -14.29
N VAL A 149 11.40 0.13 -13.26
CA VAL A 149 10.49 1.25 -13.02
C VAL A 149 11.28 2.43 -12.50
N SER A 150 11.06 3.61 -13.10
CA SER A 150 11.61 4.84 -12.54
C SER A 150 10.73 6.04 -12.78
N ALA A 151 10.62 6.89 -11.78
CA ALA A 151 10.00 8.21 -11.94
C ALA A 151 10.82 9.12 -12.87
N CYS A 152 12.13 8.91 -12.97
CA CYS A 152 13.04 9.70 -13.79
C CYS A 152 12.89 9.38 -15.29
N GLY A 153 12.37 10.34 -16.07
CA GLY A 153 12.28 10.20 -17.54
C GLY A 153 11.05 9.44 -18.05
N SER A 154 10.16 9.03 -17.15
CA SER A 154 8.90 8.37 -17.48
C SER A 154 7.80 9.36 -17.92
N PRO A 155 6.73 8.88 -18.59
CA PRO A 155 5.52 9.67 -18.79
C PRO A 155 5.03 10.20 -17.44
N ARG A 156 4.62 11.46 -17.40
CA ARG A 156 4.14 12.10 -16.17
C ARG A 156 2.89 11.43 -15.58
N SER A 157 2.04 10.80 -16.40
CA SER A 157 0.67 10.48 -16.02
C SER A 157 0.50 9.49 -14.85
N PRO A 158 1.11 8.28 -14.79
CA PRO A 158 0.85 7.38 -13.65
C PRO A 158 1.50 7.86 -12.35
N TRP A 159 2.62 8.59 -12.43
CA TRP A 159 3.28 9.18 -11.27
C TRP A 159 2.47 10.34 -10.69
N GLU A 160 1.91 11.20 -11.56
CA GLU A 160 1.01 12.29 -11.16
C GLU A 160 -0.30 11.75 -10.58
N GLU A 161 -0.90 10.75 -11.23
CA GLU A 161 -2.11 10.08 -10.74
C GLU A 161 -1.87 9.41 -9.38
N ALA A 162 -0.79 8.65 -9.21
CA ALA A 162 -0.46 8.04 -7.93
C ALA A 162 -0.17 9.08 -6.85
N ARG A 163 0.50 10.19 -7.19
CA ARG A 163 0.71 11.31 -6.26
C ARG A 163 -0.60 11.94 -5.84
N GLU A 164 -1.53 12.19 -6.77
CA GLU A 164 -2.84 12.76 -6.47
C GLU A 164 -3.68 11.82 -5.62
N ILE A 165 -3.66 10.52 -5.92
CA ILE A 165 -4.25 9.47 -5.08
C ILE A 165 -3.66 9.59 -3.68
N VAL A 166 -2.35 9.42 -3.50
CA VAL A 166 -1.74 9.46 -2.17
C VAL A 166 -2.05 10.77 -1.43
N ALA A 167 -1.84 11.92 -2.07
CA ALA A 167 -2.05 13.23 -1.47
C ALA A 167 -3.51 13.45 -1.01
N SER A 168 -4.49 13.00 -1.80
CA SER A 168 -5.91 13.11 -1.44
C SER A 168 -6.32 12.22 -0.27
N GLN A 169 -5.46 11.27 0.13
CA GLN A 169 -5.77 10.24 1.11
C GLN A 169 -4.93 10.36 2.40
N LEU A 170 -4.04 11.33 2.51
CA LEU A 170 -3.12 11.46 3.65
C LEU A 170 -3.83 11.56 5.00
N ASP A 171 -4.91 12.34 5.08
CA ASP A 171 -5.71 12.47 6.31
C ASP A 171 -6.38 11.15 6.69
N LEU A 172 -6.80 10.37 5.69
CA LEU A 172 -7.45 9.08 5.88
C LEU A 172 -6.45 8.00 6.29
N ILE A 173 -5.24 8.03 5.73
CA ILE A 173 -4.11 7.19 6.16
C ILE A 173 -3.79 7.45 7.64
N ALA A 174 -3.70 8.72 8.04
CA ALA A 174 -3.48 9.08 9.44
C ALA A 174 -4.61 8.58 10.34
N GLU A 175 -5.86 8.63 9.89
CA GLU A 175 -7.01 8.11 10.65
C GLU A 175 -6.98 6.58 10.78
N PHE A 176 -6.76 5.87 9.68
CA PHE A 176 -6.66 4.41 9.67
C PHE A 176 -5.51 3.94 10.55
N GLN A 177 -4.39 4.68 10.60
CA GLN A 177 -3.29 4.40 11.50
C GLN A 177 -3.75 4.39 12.96
N ARG A 178 -4.45 5.45 13.40
CA ARG A 178 -4.97 5.56 14.77
C ARG A 178 -5.96 4.44 15.09
N LEU A 179 -6.83 4.09 14.15
CA LEU A 179 -7.81 3.02 14.32
C LEU A 179 -7.14 1.64 14.44
N ALA A 180 -6.16 1.35 13.58
CA ALA A 180 -5.40 0.10 13.64
C ALA A 180 -4.67 -0.01 14.99
N GLU A 181 -4.01 1.06 15.45
CA GLU A 181 -3.37 1.11 16.77
C GLU A 181 -4.32 0.81 17.92
N ALA A 182 -5.53 1.36 17.88
CA ALA A 182 -6.55 1.07 18.88
C ALA A 182 -7.02 -0.40 18.85
N ILE A 183 -7.19 -0.99 17.66
CA ILE A 183 -7.58 -2.40 17.51
C ILE A 183 -6.49 -3.32 18.07
N ASP A 184 -5.23 -3.09 17.74
CA ASP A 184 -4.11 -3.92 18.22
C ASP A 184 -3.88 -3.76 19.74
N ALA A 185 -4.24 -2.60 20.32
CA ALA A 185 -4.25 -2.38 21.76
C ALA A 185 -5.41 -3.09 22.49
N GLY A 186 -6.26 -3.83 21.78
CA GLY A 186 -7.40 -4.58 22.33
C GLY A 186 -8.72 -3.83 22.31
N GLY A 187 -8.86 -2.77 21.52
CA GLY A 187 -10.13 -2.09 21.28
C GLY A 187 -11.05 -2.90 20.35
N GLU A 188 -12.35 -2.94 20.66
CA GLU A 188 -13.36 -3.43 19.70
C GLU A 188 -13.46 -2.48 18.48
N GLN A 189 -13.87 -3.04 17.34
CA GLN A 189 -14.03 -2.41 16.03
C GLN A 189 -14.60 -0.98 16.14
N LEU A 190 -13.76 0.04 15.90
CA LEU A 190 -14.16 1.44 15.95
C LEU A 190 -14.70 1.87 14.59
N SER A 191 -16.02 1.99 14.47
CA SER A 191 -16.64 2.77 13.39
C SER A 191 -16.61 4.25 13.78
N PRO A 192 -16.12 5.16 12.93
CA PRO A 192 -16.21 6.59 13.22
C PRO A 192 -17.68 7.03 13.32
N ALA A 193 -17.95 7.92 14.29
CA ALA A 193 -19.26 8.53 14.51
C ALA A 193 -19.62 9.56 13.44
#